data_AF-A0A075IAT5-F1
#
_entry.id   AF-A0A075IAT5-F1
#
_cell.length_a   1.000
_cell.length_b   1.000
_cell.length_c   1.000
_cell.angle_alpha   90.00
_cell.angle_beta   90.00
_cell.angle_gamma   90.00
#
_symmetry.space_group_name_H-M   'P 1'
#
loop_
_entity.id
_entity.type
_entity.pdbx_description
1 polymer ?
#
loop_
_entity_poly.entity_id
_entity_poly.type
_entity_poly.pdbx_seq_one_letter_code
_entity_poly.pdbx_strand_id
1 'polypeptide(L)'
;MSDEFDDKLERFERLWDGVTPKGVNRSKSLKFRQYMRQHVLQKFHKRSKDQYASADKGHYNHSFSSKDQYLTKENCRKYWMGELQREIRDSETF
;
A
#
# COMPACT_ATOMS: atom_id res chain seq x y z
N MET A 1 -10.86 -6.91 -22.12
CA MET A 1 -9.96 -6.12 -21.24
C MET A 1 -10.10 -6.48 -19.77
N SER A 2 -10.86 -7.53 -19.41
CA SER A 2 -11.00 -8.00 -18.03
C SER A 2 -9.89 -8.98 -17.61
N ASP A 3 -9.40 -9.81 -18.55
CA ASP A 3 -8.30 -10.78 -18.35
C ASP A 3 -7.07 -10.19 -17.67
N GLU A 4 -6.58 -9.02 -18.12
CA GLU A 4 -5.36 -8.42 -17.57
C GLU A 4 -5.53 -7.97 -16.10
N PHE A 5 -6.75 -7.53 -15.75
CA PHE A 5 -7.08 -7.16 -14.38
C PHE A 5 -7.18 -8.39 -13.48
N ASP A 6 -7.79 -9.46 -13.99
CA ASP A 6 -7.91 -10.74 -13.28
C ASP A 6 -6.55 -11.41 -13.09
N ASP A 7 -5.65 -11.40 -14.08
CA ASP A 7 -4.27 -11.89 -13.99
C ASP A 7 -3.46 -11.13 -12.93
N LYS A 8 -3.60 -9.80 -12.90
CA LYS A 8 -2.90 -8.94 -11.95
C LYS A 8 -3.38 -9.18 -10.51
N LEU A 9 -4.69 -9.41 -10.35
CA LEU A 9 -5.30 -9.77 -9.08
C LEU A 9 -4.86 -11.17 -8.62
N GLU A 10 -4.90 -12.16 -9.51
CA GLU A 10 -4.47 -13.51 -9.19
C GLU A 10 -3.00 -13.52 -8.76
N ARG A 11 -2.15 -12.75 -9.44
CA ARG A 11 -0.75 -12.59 -9.07
C ARG A 11 -0.58 -11.98 -7.67
N PHE A 12 -1.42 -11.01 -7.30
CA PHE A 12 -1.42 -10.47 -5.94
C PHE A 12 -1.76 -11.54 -4.91
N GLU A 13 -2.84 -12.28 -5.11
CA GLU A 13 -3.31 -13.32 -4.18
C GLU A 13 -2.25 -14.42 -4.02
N ARG A 14 -1.68 -14.91 -5.13
CA ARG A 14 -0.58 -15.89 -5.10
C ARG A 14 0.62 -15.38 -4.31
N LEU A 15 1.05 -14.13 -4.49
CA LEU A 15 2.18 -13.56 -3.76
C LEU A 15 1.85 -13.30 -2.28
N TRP A 16 0.62 -12.89 -1.98
CA TRP A 16 0.14 -12.61 -0.64
C TRP A 16 0.12 -13.86 0.23
N ASP A 17 -0.28 -15.00 -0.34
CA ASP A 17 -0.28 -16.29 0.34
C ASP A 17 1.04 -17.07 0.14
N GLY A 18 1.92 -16.56 -0.72
CA GLY A 18 3.24 -17.13 -0.98
C GLY A 18 3.17 -18.41 -1.80
N VAL A 19 2.12 -18.59 -2.61
CA VAL A 19 1.95 -19.71 -3.53
C VAL A 19 3.02 -19.62 -4.61
N THR A 20 3.81 -20.69 -4.74
CA THR A 20 4.80 -20.86 -5.81
C THR A 20 4.55 -22.17 -6.54
N PRO A 21 5.11 -22.38 -7.74
CA PRO A 21 4.99 -23.67 -8.43
C PRO A 21 5.51 -24.87 -7.61
N LYS A 22 6.39 -24.61 -6.63
CA LYS A 22 6.97 -25.62 -5.72
C LYS A 22 6.18 -25.76 -4.40
N GLY A 23 5.02 -25.12 -4.28
CA GLY A 23 4.21 -25.09 -3.06
C GLY A 23 4.22 -23.74 -2.34
N VAL A 24 3.73 -23.72 -1.11
CA VAL A 24 3.56 -22.50 -0.29
C VAL A 24 4.87 -22.11 0.38
N ASN A 25 5.31 -20.86 0.18
CA ASN A 25 6.51 -20.30 0.78
C ASN A 25 6.18 -19.10 1.67
N ARG A 26 6.09 -19.37 2.98
CA ARG A 26 5.76 -18.37 4.01
C ARG A 26 6.74 -17.19 4.02
N SER A 27 8.03 -17.43 3.81
CA SER A 27 9.04 -16.38 3.81
C SER A 27 8.85 -15.38 2.66
N LYS A 28 8.46 -15.86 1.48
CA LYS A 28 8.12 -14.99 0.34
C LYS A 28 6.86 -14.18 0.60
N SER A 29 5.82 -14.81 1.17
CA SER A 29 4.60 -14.10 1.59
C SER A 29 4.92 -12.97 2.57
N LEU A 30 5.72 -13.23 3.60
CA LEU A 30 6.09 -12.21 4.59
C LEU A 30 6.88 -11.05 3.97
N LYS A 31 7.84 -11.34 3.09
CA LYS A 31 8.58 -10.30 2.36
C LYS A 31 7.66 -9.45 1.48
N PHE A 32 6.70 -10.07 0.80
CA PHE A 32 5.73 -9.35 -0.02
C PHE A 32 4.81 -8.45 0.82
N ARG A 33 4.32 -8.94 1.97
CA ARG A 33 3.53 -8.14 2.91
C ARG A 33 4.32 -6.95 3.47
N GLN A 34 5.62 -7.15 3.77
CA GLN A 34 6.50 -6.05 4.17
C GLN A 34 6.74 -5.03 3.05
N TYR A 35 6.91 -5.49 1.82
CA TYR A 35 7.01 -4.60 0.66
C TYR A 35 5.74 -3.74 0.51
N MET A 36 4.57 -4.38 0.53
CA MET A 36 3.29 -3.66 0.48
C MET A 36 3.18 -2.65 1.61
N ARG A 37 3.53 -3.06 2.84
CA ARG A 37 3.56 -2.18 4.01
C ARG A 37 4.37 -0.92 3.76
N GLN A 38 5.60 -1.06 3.28
CA GLN A 38 6.48 0.09 3.06
C GLN A 38 5.95 0.99 1.94
N HIS A 39 5.48 0.43 0.84
CA HIS A 39 5.07 1.20 -0.33
C HIS A 39 3.72 1.89 -0.14
N VAL A 40 2.74 1.19 0.44
CA VAL A 40 1.42 1.76 0.77
C VAL A 40 1.60 2.88 1.79
N LEU A 41 2.34 2.65 2.88
CA LEU A 41 2.62 3.70 3.87
C LEU A 41 3.36 4.89 3.24
N GLN A 42 4.43 4.68 2.48
CA GLN A 42 5.16 5.79 1.85
C GLN A 42 4.28 6.62 0.92
N LYS A 43 3.30 6.02 0.24
CA LYS A 43 2.37 6.75 -0.62
C LYS A 43 1.41 7.62 0.17
N PHE A 44 0.94 7.15 1.33
CA PHE A 44 0.17 7.98 2.27
C PHE A 44 1.01 9.02 3.01
N HIS A 45 2.31 8.77 3.19
CA HIS A 45 3.23 9.70 3.87
C HIS A 45 3.94 10.66 2.91
N LYS A 46 3.66 10.62 1.60
CA LYS A 46 4.22 11.60 0.65
C LYS A 46 3.56 12.95 0.88
N ARG A 47 4.20 13.68 1.80
CA ARG A 47 4.09 15.10 2.15
C ARG A 47 3.49 15.95 1.03
N SER A 48 2.44 16.69 1.37
CA SER A 48 2.19 18.01 0.80
C SER A 48 3.50 18.81 0.87
N LYS A 49 3.92 19.35 -0.27
CA LYS A 49 5.17 20.11 -0.43
C LYS A 49 5.21 21.36 0.46
N ASP A 50 4.06 21.77 0.99
CA ASP A 50 3.90 22.94 1.88
C ASP A 50 4.11 22.64 3.37
N GLN A 51 4.32 21.37 3.78
CA GLN A 51 4.63 21.01 5.18
C GLN A 51 6.11 21.18 5.56
N TYR A 52 6.83 22.14 4.95
CA TYR A 52 8.21 22.47 5.31
C TYR A 52 8.34 23.61 6.33
N ALA A 53 7.24 24.24 6.77
CA ALA A 53 7.31 25.42 7.63
C ALA A 53 6.68 25.21 9.02
N SER A 54 7.30 24.36 9.84
CA SER A 54 7.32 24.54 11.31
C SER A 54 8.12 23.42 11.97
N ALA A 55 9.44 23.45 11.78
CA ALA A 55 10.39 22.61 12.50
C ALA A 55 10.64 23.14 13.94
N ASP A 56 9.59 23.47 14.69
CA ASP A 56 9.75 23.98 16.07
C ASP A 56 9.58 22.89 17.13
N LYS A 57 8.83 21.81 16.87
CA LYS A 57 8.65 20.73 17.87
C LYS A 57 8.77 19.39 17.20
N GLY A 58 9.79 18.63 17.58
CA GLY A 58 10.18 17.32 17.04
C GLY A 58 9.17 16.19 17.25
N HIS A 59 7.89 16.44 17.01
CA HIS A 59 6.83 15.46 17.02
C HIS A 59 6.24 15.40 15.62
N TYR A 60 6.60 14.35 14.88
CA TYR A 60 5.81 13.91 13.74
C TYR A 60 4.38 13.73 14.23
N ASN A 61 3.42 14.32 13.51
CA ASN A 61 2.02 14.28 13.88
C ASN A 61 1.52 12.82 13.86
N HIS A 62 1.57 12.14 15.00
CA HIS A 62 1.09 10.77 15.19
C HIS A 62 -0.45 10.69 15.15
N SER A 63 -1.13 11.81 14.86
CA SER A 63 -2.59 11.89 14.79
C SER A 63 -3.17 11.35 13.47
N PHE A 64 -2.34 10.98 12.49
CA PHE A 64 -2.77 10.16 11.36
C PHE A 64 -2.65 8.67 11.71
N SER A 65 -3.68 8.21 12.42
CA SER A 65 -4.39 6.94 12.23
C SER A 65 -3.57 5.64 12.31
N SER A 66 -4.03 4.77 13.21
CA SER A 66 -3.49 3.44 13.51
C SER A 66 -2.86 2.77 12.29
N LYS A 67 -1.59 2.37 12.42
CA LYS A 67 -0.83 1.65 11.38
C LYS A 67 -1.67 0.52 10.74
N ASP A 68 -2.56 -0.09 11.50
CA ASP A 68 -3.47 -1.16 11.08
C ASP A 68 -4.61 -0.71 10.13
N GLN A 69 -5.03 0.56 10.15
CA GLN A 69 -6.14 1.06 9.34
C GLN A 69 -5.82 1.05 7.83
N TYR A 70 -4.56 1.32 7.45
CA TYR A 70 -4.13 1.34 6.04
C TYR A 70 -3.42 0.07 5.57
N LEU A 71 -3.09 -0.83 6.49
CA LEU A 71 -2.33 -2.06 6.24
C LEU A 71 -3.20 -3.31 6.07
N THR A 72 -4.48 -3.11 5.80
CA THR A 72 -5.37 -4.22 5.45
C THR A 72 -4.97 -4.83 4.12
N LYS A 73 -5.25 -6.13 3.94
CA LYS A 73 -5.06 -6.82 2.66
C LYS A 73 -5.78 -6.08 1.52
N GLU A 74 -6.97 -5.55 1.81
CA GLU A 74 -7.78 -4.80 0.86
C GLU A 74 -7.09 -3.50 0.40
N ASN A 75 -6.52 -2.71 1.30
CA ASN A 75 -5.82 -1.48 0.92
C ASN A 75 -4.53 -1.79 0.12
N CYS A 76 -3.82 -2.85 0.48
CA CYS A 76 -2.68 -3.35 -0.30
C CYS A 76 -3.12 -3.82 -1.69
N ARG A 77 -4.28 -4.47 -1.81
CA ARG A 77 -4.89 -4.88 -3.08
C ARG A 77 -5.27 -3.68 -3.93
N LYS A 78 -6.00 -2.70 -3.37
CA LYS A 78 -6.36 -1.44 -4.06
C LYS A 78 -5.11 -0.70 -4.56
N TYR A 79 -4.05 -0.66 -3.75
CA TYR A 79 -2.74 -0.12 -4.17
C TYR A 79 -2.13 -0.89 -5.34
N TRP A 80 -2.11 -2.22 -5.26
CA TRP A 80 -1.56 -3.09 -6.30
C TRP A 80 -2.31 -2.95 -7.62
N MET A 81 -3.65 -2.92 -7.56
CA MET A 81 -4.50 -2.75 -8.74
C MET A 81 -4.37 -1.34 -9.33
N GLY A 82 -3.96 -0.35 -8.53
CA GLY A 82 -3.77 1.04 -8.94
C GLY A 82 -4.97 1.93 -8.60
N GLU A 83 -6.02 1.36 -8.03
CA GLU A 83 -7.24 2.08 -7.61
C GLU A 83 -6.94 3.08 -6.49
N LEU A 84 -6.08 2.71 -5.54
CA LEU A 84 -5.73 3.57 -4.42
C LEU A 84 -4.98 4.84 -4.88
N GLN A 85 -4.15 4.74 -5.92
CA GLN A 85 -3.47 5.92 -6.47
C GLN A 85 -4.46 6.84 -7.21
N ARG A 86 -5.51 6.25 -7.81
CA ARG A 86 -6.58 7.01 -8.44
C ARG A 86 -7.39 7.78 -7.41
N GLU A 87 -7.80 7.14 -6.32
CA GLU A 87 -8.52 7.77 -5.21
C GLU A 87 -7.72 8.90 -4.54
N ILE A 88 -6.42 8.68 -4.28
CA ILE A 88 -5.55 9.72 -3.71
C ILE A 88 -5.48 10.93 -4.65
N ARG A 89 -5.25 10.71 -5.95
CA ARG A 89 -5.19 11.80 -6.94
C ARG A 89 -6.52 12.54 -7.06
N ASP A 90 -7.65 11.83 -7.03
CA ASP A 90 -8.99 12.44 -7.05
C ASP A 90 -9.19 13.32 -5.81
N SER A 91 -8.76 12.85 -4.64
CA SER A 91 -8.86 13.63 -3.40
C SER A 91 -7.94 14.86 -3.34
N GLU A 92 -6.83 14.88 -4.09
CA GLU A 92 -5.95 16.05 -4.22
C GLU A 92 -6.50 17.12 -5.18
N THR A 93 -7.53 16.79 -5.96
CA THR A 93 -8.08 17.67 -7.02
C THR A 93 -9.31 18.48 -6.56
N PHE A 94 -9.79 18.31 -5.32
CA PHE A 94 -10.92 19.04 -4.74
C PHE A 94 -10.52 20.01 -3.64
#